data_AF-A0A7W5M1T7-F1
#
_entry.id   AF-A0A7W5M1T7-F1
#
_cell.length_a   1.000
_cell.length_b   1.000
_cell.length_c   1.000
_cell.angle_alpha   90.00
_cell.angle_beta   90.00
_cell.angle_gamma   90.00
#
_symmetry.space_group_name_H-M   'P 1'
#
loop_
_entity.id
_entity.type
_entity.pdbx_description
1 polymer ?
#
loop_
_entity_poly.entity_id
_entity_poly.type
_entity_poly.pdbx_seq_one_letter_code
_entity_poly.pdbx_strand_id
1 'polypeptide(L)'
;MSQDPYELLGVKRDATQKDIQGAFRKLAKKLHPDLNPGDKKAEAKFKEISAAYEILSDEDKRGRFDRGEIDITGAEQAPRSYYRDYASASGPGSAYHNGAGFADFGDADDLFASFFSRRAGGDRAGGQFRAKGEDRRFSMEVDFLDAVNGTQTQVKLPDGPALDVKIPPGTRDGQTLRLRGKGEPGFGGGPAGDALIEVRVRPHRFFTRDGDDIRLDLPVTLSEAVLGGKVRVPTPSGPVNLTLPANSSSGKVLRLKGKGVAKRGGESGDVYVTLKIMLPEQPDEQLTAFAREWAAADTQDPRKNMEA
;
A
#
# COMPACT_ATOMS: atom_id res chain seq x y z
N MET A 1 -5.75 3.10 -41.69
CA MET A 1 -4.99 1.95 -42.24
C MET A 1 -5.02 0.87 -41.18
N SER A 2 -5.33 -0.37 -41.53
CA SER A 2 -5.31 -1.51 -40.61
C SER A 2 -3.88 -1.73 -40.13
N GLN A 3 -3.50 -1.16 -38.98
CA GLN A 3 -2.17 -1.33 -38.42
C GLN A 3 -2.07 -2.72 -37.81
N ASP A 4 -1.00 -3.44 -38.11
CA ASP A 4 -0.74 -4.77 -37.57
C ASP A 4 -0.24 -4.62 -36.10
N PRO A 5 -0.86 -5.29 -35.10
CA PRO A 5 -0.39 -5.29 -33.71
C PRO A 5 1.08 -5.67 -33.53
N TYR A 6 1.60 -6.56 -34.38
CA TYR A 6 3.00 -6.97 -34.33
C TYR A 6 3.94 -5.85 -34.78
N GLU A 7 3.56 -5.10 -35.82
CA GLU A 7 4.32 -3.94 -36.30
C GLU A 7 4.30 -2.79 -35.28
N LEU A 8 3.17 -2.58 -34.60
CA LEU A 8 3.04 -1.56 -33.55
C LEU A 8 3.95 -1.81 -32.35
N LEU A 9 4.12 -3.08 -31.96
CA LEU A 9 5.06 -3.47 -30.91
C LEU A 9 6.50 -3.65 -31.41
N GLY A 10 6.73 -3.59 -32.74
CA GLY A 10 8.05 -3.77 -33.34
C GLY A 10 8.59 -5.19 -33.20
N VAL A 11 7.71 -6.18 -33.20
CA VAL A 11 8.04 -7.61 -33.05
C VAL A 11 7.62 -8.39 -34.29
N LYS A 12 8.23 -9.55 -34.52
CA LYS A 12 7.83 -10.45 -35.59
C LYS A 12 6.57 -11.24 -35.20
N ARG A 13 5.80 -11.72 -36.19
CA ARG A 13 4.59 -12.53 -35.96
C ARG A 13 4.84 -13.86 -35.22
N ASP A 14 6.05 -14.40 -35.34
CA ASP A 14 6.51 -15.61 -34.65
C ASP A 14 7.11 -15.35 -33.26
N ALA A 15 7.07 -14.10 -32.78
CA ALA A 15 7.64 -13.73 -31.48
C ALA A 15 6.99 -14.50 -30.32
N THR A 16 7.80 -14.89 -29.34
CA THR A 16 7.31 -15.56 -28.13
C THR A 16 6.56 -14.57 -27.23
N GLN A 17 5.69 -15.06 -26.33
CA GLN A 17 4.98 -14.18 -25.39
C GLN A 17 5.92 -13.33 -24.52
N LYS A 18 7.09 -13.89 -24.20
CA LYS A 18 8.14 -13.17 -23.46
C LYS A 18 8.72 -12.00 -24.25
N ASP A 19 8.88 -12.16 -25.56
CA ASP A 19 9.39 -11.10 -26.44
C ASP A 19 8.36 -9.99 -26.63
N ILE A 20 7.08 -10.34 -26.77
CA ILE A 20 5.95 -9.41 -26.85
C ILE A 20 5.86 -8.57 -25.56
N GLN A 21 5.89 -9.22 -24.40
CA GLN A 21 5.87 -8.53 -23.10
C GLN A 21 7.12 -7.66 -22.90
N GLY A 22 8.28 -8.13 -23.33
CA GLY A 22 9.54 -7.38 -23.28
C GLY A 22 9.50 -6.12 -24.15
N ALA A 23 8.98 -6.22 -25.37
CA ALA A 23 8.83 -5.10 -26.29
C ALA A 23 7.83 -4.06 -25.76
N PHE A 24 6.67 -4.49 -25.28
CA PHE A 24 5.68 -3.61 -24.67
C PHE A 24 6.26 -2.84 -23.48
N ARG A 25 6.94 -3.50 -22.54
CA ARG A 25 7.55 -2.82 -21.38
C ARG A 25 8.57 -1.75 -21.79
N LYS A 26 9.37 -2.00 -22.83
CA LYS A 26 10.35 -1.04 -23.35
C LYS A 26 9.66 0.19 -23.96
N LEU A 27 8.61 -0.02 -24.74
CA LEU A 27 7.84 1.05 -25.38
C LEU A 27 7.00 1.84 -24.36
N ALA A 28 6.35 1.15 -23.43
CA ALA A 28 5.56 1.74 -22.35
C ALA A 28 6.41 2.66 -21.46
N LYS A 29 7.63 2.23 -21.09
CA LYS A 29 8.56 3.09 -20.33
C LYS A 29 9.00 4.32 -21.12
N LYS A 30 9.15 4.22 -22.45
CA LYS A 30 9.57 5.34 -23.30
C LYS A 30 8.45 6.35 -23.54
N LEU A 31 7.21 5.88 -23.64
CA LEU A 31 6.04 6.65 -24.03
C LEU A 31 5.08 6.95 -22.86
N HIS A 32 5.48 6.65 -21.61
CA HIS A 32 4.64 6.85 -20.44
C HIS A 32 4.24 8.32 -20.27
N PRO A 33 2.97 8.63 -19.95
CA PRO A 33 2.51 10.01 -19.72
C PRO A 33 3.32 10.75 -18.65
N ASP A 34 3.70 10.08 -17.55
CA ASP A 34 4.51 10.71 -16.49
C ASP A 34 5.93 11.10 -16.94
N LEU A 35 6.49 10.39 -17.92
CA LEU A 35 7.84 10.70 -18.45
C LEU A 35 7.79 11.68 -19.62
N ASN A 36 6.62 11.85 -20.25
CA ASN A 36 6.39 12.77 -21.36
C ASN A 36 5.11 13.61 -21.13
N PRO A 37 5.04 14.42 -20.06
CA PRO A 37 3.83 15.16 -19.73
C PRO A 37 3.50 16.18 -20.83
N GLY A 38 2.28 16.13 -21.36
CA GLY A 38 1.78 17.06 -22.38
C GLY A 38 2.14 16.73 -23.83
N ASP A 39 2.87 15.65 -24.10
CA ASP A 39 3.14 15.21 -25.48
C ASP A 39 2.00 14.33 -26.02
N LYS A 40 1.07 14.97 -26.75
CA LYS A 40 -0.07 14.30 -27.40
C LYS A 40 0.34 13.19 -28.38
N LYS A 41 1.54 13.25 -28.96
CA LYS A 41 2.03 12.19 -29.87
C LYS A 41 2.52 10.97 -29.10
N ALA A 42 3.14 11.16 -27.94
CA ALA A 42 3.54 10.07 -27.07
C ALA A 42 2.31 9.35 -26.50
N GLU A 43 1.29 10.10 -26.09
CA GLU A 43 0.03 9.58 -25.59
C GLU A 43 -0.75 8.79 -26.65
N ALA A 44 -0.87 9.31 -27.88
CA ALA A 44 -1.51 8.60 -28.99
C ALA A 44 -0.80 7.26 -29.30
N LYS A 45 0.55 7.29 -29.34
CA LYS A 45 1.34 6.07 -29.54
C LYS A 45 1.21 5.10 -28.36
N PHE A 46 1.13 5.60 -27.14
CA PHE A 46 0.90 4.78 -25.95
C PHE A 46 -0.44 4.06 -26.01
N LYS A 47 -1.49 4.73 -26.50
CA LYS A 47 -2.81 4.13 -26.72
C LYS A 47 -2.77 3.02 -27.78
N GLU A 48 -2.08 3.26 -28.89
CA GLU A 48 -1.91 2.27 -29.98
C GLU A 48 -1.15 1.02 -29.52
N ILE A 49 -0.04 1.16 -28.79
CA ILE A 49 0.72 0.00 -28.28
C ILE A 49 -0.02 -0.78 -27.20
N SER A 50 -0.84 -0.10 -26.38
CA SER A 50 -1.66 -0.76 -25.35
C SER A 50 -2.76 -1.60 -25.98
N ALA A 51 -3.43 -1.09 -27.03
CA ALA A 51 -4.42 -1.86 -27.80
C ALA A 51 -3.78 -3.10 -28.47
N ALA A 52 -2.59 -2.93 -29.07
CA ALA A 52 -1.85 -4.04 -29.66
C ALA A 52 -1.45 -5.11 -28.61
N TYR A 53 -1.00 -4.67 -27.43
CA TYR A 53 -0.62 -5.59 -26.36
C TYR A 53 -1.82 -6.35 -25.77
N GLU A 54 -3.00 -5.73 -25.70
CA GLU A 54 -4.20 -6.41 -25.18
C GLU A 54 -4.58 -7.65 -25.99
N ILE A 55 -4.39 -7.59 -27.32
CA ILE A 55 -4.65 -8.73 -28.21
C ILE A 55 -3.52 -9.75 -28.12
N LEU A 56 -2.27 -9.29 -28.16
CA LEU A 56 -1.12 -10.19 -28.27
C LEU A 56 -0.69 -10.84 -26.95
N SER A 57 -1.03 -10.24 -25.81
CA SER A 57 -0.65 -10.73 -24.47
C SER A 57 -1.38 -11.99 -24.04
N ASP A 58 -2.56 -12.24 -24.59
CA ASP A 58 -3.37 -13.42 -24.34
C ASP A 58 -3.27 -14.39 -25.53
N GLU A 59 -2.93 -15.66 -25.27
CA GLU A 59 -2.70 -16.64 -26.34
C GLU A 59 -3.97 -16.95 -27.14
N ASP A 60 -5.14 -16.93 -26.49
CA ASP A 60 -6.42 -17.19 -27.16
C ASP A 60 -6.80 -16.00 -28.05
N LYS A 61 -6.69 -14.77 -27.53
CA LYS A 61 -6.94 -13.56 -28.34
C LYS A 61 -5.96 -13.43 -29.50
N ARG A 62 -4.68 -13.69 -29.27
CA ARG A 62 -3.65 -13.73 -30.33
C ARG A 62 -4.03 -14.74 -31.40
N GLY A 63 -4.42 -15.95 -31.02
CA GLY A 63 -4.84 -16.99 -31.94
C GLY A 63 -6.08 -16.59 -32.76
N ARG A 64 -7.08 -15.96 -32.13
CA ARG A 64 -8.27 -15.44 -32.82
C ARG A 64 -7.91 -14.34 -33.82
N PHE A 65 -7.00 -13.45 -33.46
CA PHE A 65 -6.52 -12.39 -34.34
C PHE A 65 -5.74 -12.95 -35.53
N ASP A 66 -4.83 -13.90 -35.27
CA ASP A 66 -4.04 -14.56 -36.31
C ASP A 66 -4.92 -15.34 -37.31
N ARG A 67 -6.08 -15.85 -36.86
CA ARG A 67 -7.12 -16.48 -37.69
C ARG A 67 -8.07 -15.49 -38.37
N GLY A 68 -7.96 -14.19 -38.10
CA GLY A 68 -8.83 -13.16 -38.64
C GLY A 68 -10.25 -13.17 -38.07
N GLU A 69 -10.46 -13.80 -36.91
CA GLU A 69 -11.76 -13.86 -36.23
C GLU A 69 -12.06 -12.56 -35.45
N ILE A 70 -11.02 -11.83 -35.06
CA ILE A 70 -11.13 -10.54 -34.38
C ILE A 70 -10.21 -9.51 -35.03
N ASP A 71 -10.61 -8.24 -34.99
CA ASP A 71 -9.78 -7.13 -35.47
C ASP A 71 -8.87 -6.56 -34.36
N ILE A 72 -8.12 -5.48 -34.67
CA ILE A 72 -7.23 -4.79 -33.72
C ILE A 72 -7.97 -4.17 -32.52
N THR A 73 -9.29 -4.08 -32.55
CA THR A 73 -10.11 -3.63 -31.42
C THR A 73 -10.68 -4.79 -30.60
N GLY A 74 -10.40 -6.03 -31.01
CA GLY A 74 -10.95 -7.24 -30.40
C GLY A 74 -12.40 -7.52 -30.81
N ALA A 75 -12.94 -6.76 -31.78
CA ALA A 75 -14.30 -6.96 -32.27
C ALA A 75 -14.36 -8.17 -33.21
N GLU A 76 -15.40 -8.98 -33.08
CA GLU A 76 -15.60 -10.17 -33.90
C GLU A 76 -15.86 -9.78 -35.36
N GLN A 77 -15.08 -10.32 -36.29
CA GLN A 77 -15.36 -10.20 -37.70
C GLN A 77 -16.38 -11.26 -38.12
N ALA A 78 -17.53 -10.81 -38.63
CA ALA A 78 -18.52 -11.71 -39.21
C ALA A 78 -17.87 -12.51 -40.37
N PRO A 79 -18.06 -13.84 -40.43
CA PRO A 79 -17.46 -14.66 -41.48
C PRO A 79 -17.98 -14.23 -42.84
N ARG A 80 -17.07 -13.89 -43.76
CA ARG A 80 -17.40 -13.72 -45.18
C ARG A 80 -17.72 -15.09 -45.77
N SER A 81 -18.99 -15.45 -45.78
CA SER A 81 -19.47 -16.65 -46.47
C SER A 81 -19.36 -16.46 -47.99
N TYR A 82 -18.39 -17.12 -48.60
CA TYR A 82 -18.37 -17.46 -50.02
C TYR A 82 -18.84 -18.90 -50.17
N TYR A 83 -19.93 -19.14 -50.92
CA TYR A 83 -20.31 -20.30 -51.75
C TYR A 83 -21.84 -20.24 -51.99
N ARG A 84 -22.36 -20.03 -53.20
CA ARG A 84 -22.55 -20.96 -54.33
C ARG A 84 -23.29 -22.27 -53.94
N ASP A 85 -24.50 -22.41 -54.50
CA ASP A 85 -25.39 -23.60 -54.58
C ASP A 85 -26.08 -24.03 -53.25
N TYR A 86 -27.39 -24.30 -53.11
CA TYR A 86 -28.51 -24.60 -54.02
C TYR A 86 -29.83 -24.04 -53.46
N ALA A 87 -30.82 -23.96 -54.34
CA ALA A 87 -32.14 -23.33 -54.23
C ALA A 87 -33.17 -23.95 -53.25
N SER A 88 -34.02 -23.08 -52.67
CA SER A 88 -35.48 -22.95 -52.94
C SER A 88 -36.32 -22.60 -51.69
N ALA A 89 -37.39 -21.83 -51.94
CA ALA A 89 -38.55 -21.51 -51.08
C ALA A 89 -38.56 -20.18 -50.28
N SER A 90 -38.78 -19.09 -51.03
CA SER A 90 -39.88 -18.11 -50.89
C SER A 90 -40.13 -17.34 -49.57
N GLY A 91 -40.00 -16.01 -49.64
CA GLY A 91 -40.68 -15.03 -48.77
C GLY A 91 -40.22 -13.57 -49.03
N PRO A 92 -41.06 -12.66 -49.56
CA PRO A 92 -40.64 -11.33 -50.02
C PRO A 92 -40.77 -10.24 -48.94
N GLY A 93 -39.73 -9.41 -48.76
CA GLY A 93 -39.78 -8.22 -47.92
C GLY A 93 -38.45 -7.44 -47.85
N SER A 94 -38.28 -6.48 -48.76
CA SER A 94 -37.37 -5.31 -48.74
C SER A 94 -37.14 -4.69 -47.36
N ALA A 95 -36.09 -3.91 -47.05
CA ALA A 95 -34.99 -3.29 -47.78
C ALA A 95 -33.96 -2.73 -46.76
N TYR A 96 -32.73 -2.56 -47.23
CA TYR A 96 -31.64 -1.70 -46.72
C TYR A 96 -31.87 -0.88 -45.44
N HIS A 97 -31.02 -1.09 -44.43
CA HIS A 97 -30.34 0.02 -43.74
C HIS A 97 -29.00 -0.46 -43.17
N ASN A 98 -27.94 0.18 -43.63
CA ASN A 98 -26.57 0.10 -43.11
C ASN A 98 -26.17 1.54 -42.80
N GLY A 99 -25.47 1.80 -41.69
CA GLY A 99 -24.99 3.15 -41.38
C GLY A 99 -24.65 3.38 -39.92
N ALA A 100 -23.39 3.14 -39.58
CA ALA A 100 -22.71 3.38 -38.31
C ALA A 100 -22.83 4.82 -37.77
N GLY A 101 -22.56 5.00 -36.47
CA GLY A 101 -22.38 6.33 -35.89
C GLY A 101 -22.08 6.36 -34.38
N PHE A 102 -20.87 5.97 -34.02
CA PHE A 102 -20.04 6.50 -32.92
C PHE A 102 -20.65 6.76 -31.53
N ALA A 103 -20.11 6.03 -30.56
CA ALA A 103 -20.08 6.42 -29.16
C ALA A 103 -19.17 7.64 -28.95
N ASP A 104 -19.70 8.69 -28.37
CA ASP A 104 -18.95 9.66 -27.56
C ASP A 104 -19.93 10.37 -26.64
N PHE A 105 -19.91 10.03 -25.34
CA PHE A 105 -20.09 10.94 -24.20
C PHE A 105 -19.98 10.09 -22.93
N GLY A 106 -18.73 9.95 -22.45
CA GLY A 106 -18.47 9.55 -21.07
C GLY A 106 -19.05 10.58 -20.10
N ASP A 107 -19.35 10.11 -18.89
CA ASP A 107 -19.96 10.83 -17.73
C ASP A 107 -21.50 10.80 -17.60
N ALA A 108 -22.19 9.82 -18.20
CA ALA A 108 -23.59 9.50 -17.87
C ALA A 108 -23.90 8.00 -17.67
N ASP A 109 -22.87 7.13 -17.76
CA ASP A 109 -23.05 5.70 -18.01
C ASP A 109 -23.67 4.89 -16.87
N ASP A 110 -23.52 5.27 -15.60
CA ASP A 110 -24.08 4.48 -14.50
C ASP A 110 -25.57 4.72 -14.24
N LEU A 111 -26.09 5.90 -14.60
CA LEU A 111 -27.51 6.23 -14.39
C LEU A 111 -28.37 5.94 -15.63
N PHE A 112 -27.82 6.09 -16.84
CA PHE A 112 -28.55 5.87 -18.08
C PHE A 112 -28.66 4.38 -18.46
N ALA A 113 -27.70 3.54 -18.06
CA ALA A 113 -27.78 2.08 -18.22
C ALA A 113 -28.93 1.44 -17.42
N SER A 114 -29.28 2.02 -16.26
CA SER A 114 -30.39 1.56 -15.42
C SER A 114 -31.78 1.88 -15.97
N PHE A 115 -31.86 2.85 -16.89
CA PHE A 115 -33.10 3.33 -17.49
C PHE A 115 -33.36 2.69 -18.86
N PHE A 116 -32.30 2.43 -19.64
CA PHE A 116 -32.39 1.74 -20.94
C PHE A 116 -32.56 0.22 -20.85
N SER A 117 -32.12 -0.42 -19.76
CA SER A 117 -32.39 -1.84 -19.47
C SER A 117 -33.86 -2.14 -19.16
N ARG A 118 -34.67 -1.11 -18.87
CA ARG A 118 -36.09 -1.26 -18.52
C ARG A 118 -37.06 -1.18 -19.71
N ARG A 119 -36.60 -0.90 -20.93
CA ARG A 119 -37.48 -0.64 -22.08
C ARG A 119 -37.27 -1.57 -23.28
N ALA A 120 -36.22 -2.40 -23.29
CA ALA A 120 -35.92 -3.31 -24.40
C ALA A 120 -35.77 -4.76 -23.90
N GLY A 121 -36.89 -5.41 -23.57
CA GLY A 121 -36.88 -6.83 -23.23
C GLY A 121 -38.10 -7.25 -22.42
N GLY A 122 -39.16 -7.66 -23.13
CA GLY A 122 -40.28 -8.37 -22.52
C GLY A 122 -39.83 -9.72 -21.93
N ASP A 123 -40.41 -10.05 -20.79
CA ASP A 123 -40.55 -11.39 -20.19
C ASP A 123 -39.39 -12.37 -20.37
N ARG A 124 -38.37 -12.26 -19.51
CA ARG A 124 -37.57 -13.41 -19.06
C ARG A 124 -37.25 -13.32 -17.56
N ALA A 125 -37.95 -14.15 -16.80
CA ALA A 125 -37.47 -14.93 -15.65
C ALA A 125 -36.63 -14.21 -14.57
N GLY A 126 -37.26 -13.92 -13.42
CA GLY A 126 -36.91 -14.48 -12.10
C GLY A 126 -35.45 -14.59 -11.64
N GLY A 127 -34.50 -13.85 -12.19
CA GLY A 127 -33.12 -13.83 -11.72
C GLY A 127 -33.01 -13.03 -10.42
N GLN A 128 -32.80 -13.70 -9.29
CA GLN A 128 -32.47 -13.03 -8.03
C GLN A 128 -31.24 -12.13 -8.24
N PHE A 129 -31.41 -10.81 -8.10
CA PHE A 129 -30.30 -9.85 -8.15
C PHE A 129 -29.29 -10.18 -7.05
N ARG A 130 -28.03 -10.45 -7.42
CA ARG A 130 -26.94 -10.71 -6.47
C ARG A 130 -25.93 -9.57 -6.51
N ALA A 131 -25.64 -8.98 -5.36
CA ALA A 131 -24.64 -7.91 -5.24
C ALA A 131 -23.74 -8.15 -4.01
N LYS A 132 -22.46 -7.75 -4.12
CA LYS A 132 -21.54 -7.76 -2.98
C LYS A 132 -22.00 -6.72 -1.95
N GLY A 133 -21.88 -7.04 -0.67
CA GLY A 133 -22.13 -6.08 0.41
C GLY A 133 -21.07 -4.98 0.47
N GLU A 134 -21.44 -3.85 1.06
CA GLU A 134 -20.56 -2.68 1.18
C GLU A 134 -19.41 -2.91 2.17
N ASP A 135 -18.26 -2.32 1.88
CA ASP A 135 -17.11 -2.34 2.79
C ASP A 135 -17.35 -1.35 3.95
N ARG A 136 -17.06 -1.76 5.19
CA ARG A 136 -17.20 -0.91 6.38
C ARG A 136 -15.86 -0.37 6.84
N ARG A 137 -15.83 0.89 7.28
CA ARG A 137 -14.63 1.53 7.83
C ARG A 137 -14.77 1.70 9.34
N PHE A 138 -13.73 1.32 10.06
CA PHE A 138 -13.64 1.44 11.51
C PHE A 138 -12.30 2.03 11.88
N SER A 139 -12.22 2.60 13.08
CA SER A 139 -10.96 3.02 13.69
C SER A 139 -10.78 2.27 15.00
N MET A 140 -9.55 1.83 15.29
CA MET A 140 -9.20 1.25 16.59
C MET A 140 -7.98 1.93 17.17
N GLU A 141 -7.94 2.04 18.49
CA GLU A 141 -6.75 2.50 19.21
C GLU A 141 -5.90 1.30 19.66
N VAL A 142 -4.59 1.44 19.53
CA VAL A 142 -3.61 0.41 19.90
C VAL A 142 -2.50 1.05 20.73
N ASP A 143 -2.04 0.34 21.75
CA ASP A 143 -0.87 0.77 22.51
C ASP A 143 0.40 0.72 21.66
N PHE A 144 1.32 1.65 21.90
CA PHE A 144 2.60 1.71 21.19
C PHE A 144 3.35 0.38 21.18
N LEU A 145 3.43 -0.28 22.34
CA LEU A 145 4.15 -1.55 22.48
C LEU A 145 3.49 -2.67 21.67
N ASP A 146 2.16 -2.70 21.63
CA ASP A 146 1.39 -3.66 20.83
C ASP A 146 1.55 -3.41 19.33
N ALA A 147 1.59 -2.15 18.90
CA ALA A 147 1.85 -1.80 17.51
C ALA A 147 3.28 -2.19 17.08
N VAL A 148 4.27 -2.03 17.96
CA VAL A 148 5.67 -2.39 17.70
C VAL A 148 5.87 -3.91 17.70
N ASN A 149 5.39 -4.60 18.73
CA ASN A 149 5.63 -6.03 18.93
C ASN A 149 4.63 -6.94 18.21
N GLY A 150 3.48 -6.38 17.81
CA GLY A 150 2.33 -7.13 17.31
C GLY A 150 1.54 -7.76 18.45
N THR A 151 0.23 -7.90 18.26
CA THR A 151 -0.67 -8.53 19.23
C THR A 151 -1.88 -9.14 18.54
N GLN A 152 -2.62 -9.97 19.25
CA GLN A 152 -3.96 -10.40 18.85
C GLN A 152 -4.92 -9.79 19.86
N THR A 153 -5.81 -8.93 19.37
CA THR A 153 -6.79 -8.26 20.22
C THR A 153 -8.17 -8.37 19.62
N GLN A 154 -9.18 -8.37 20.48
CA GLN A 154 -10.56 -8.42 20.06
C GLN A 154 -11.11 -7.00 19.97
N VAL A 155 -11.55 -6.60 18.78
CA VAL A 155 -12.15 -5.29 18.54
C VAL A 155 -13.66 -5.45 18.54
N LYS A 156 -14.32 -4.81 19.51
CA LYS A 156 -15.77 -4.64 19.47
C LYS A 156 -16.10 -3.52 18.50
N LEU A 157 -16.79 -3.86 17.42
CA LEU A 157 -17.34 -2.90 16.50
C LEU A 157 -18.53 -2.19 17.17
N PRO A 158 -18.74 -0.88 16.93
CA PRO A 158 -19.86 -0.14 17.54
C PRO A 158 -21.23 -0.81 17.35
N ASP A 159 -21.45 -1.43 16.18
CA ASP A 159 -22.73 -2.06 15.81
C ASP A 159 -22.55 -3.52 15.33
N GLY A 160 -21.52 -4.23 15.80
CA GLY A 160 -21.16 -5.54 15.26
C GLY A 160 -20.59 -6.53 16.27
N PRO A 161 -20.43 -7.80 15.86
CA PRO A 161 -19.79 -8.81 16.70
C PRO A 161 -18.33 -8.43 16.96
N ALA A 162 -17.83 -8.88 18.10
CA ALA A 162 -16.43 -8.73 18.44
C ALA A 162 -15.58 -9.52 17.42
N LEU A 163 -14.59 -8.86 16.81
CA LEU A 163 -13.71 -9.43 15.80
C LEU A 163 -12.32 -9.62 16.36
N ASP A 164 -11.76 -10.81 16.20
CA ASP A 164 -10.36 -11.05 16.51
C ASP A 164 -9.48 -10.47 15.41
N VAL A 165 -8.70 -9.47 15.78
CA VAL A 165 -7.81 -8.73 14.88
C VAL A 165 -6.37 -9.02 15.25
N LYS A 166 -5.64 -9.59 14.29
CA LYS A 166 -4.19 -9.76 14.40
C LYS A 166 -3.50 -8.48 13.93
N ILE A 167 -2.88 -7.77 14.85
CA ILE A 167 -2.05 -6.60 14.58
C ILE A 167 -0.64 -7.08 14.26
N PRO A 168 -0.13 -6.88 13.03
CA PRO A 168 1.23 -7.25 12.70
C PRO A 168 2.27 -6.44 13.51
N PRO A 169 3.43 -7.02 13.84
CA PRO A 169 4.53 -6.25 14.39
C PRO A 169 4.95 -5.12 13.44
N GLY A 170 5.33 -3.99 14.02
CA GLY A 170 5.75 -2.79 13.30
C GLY A 170 4.62 -2.00 12.65
N THR A 171 3.36 -2.25 13.01
CA THR A 171 2.19 -1.49 12.54
C THR A 171 2.40 0.00 12.78
N ARG A 172 2.08 0.82 11.78
CA ARG A 172 2.24 2.28 11.82
C ARG A 172 0.91 2.95 12.19
N ASP A 173 1.02 4.15 12.74
CA ASP A 173 -0.14 5.02 12.91
C ASP A 173 -0.80 5.33 11.55
N GLY A 174 -2.13 5.31 11.52
CA GLY A 174 -2.94 5.47 10.31
C GLY A 174 -2.97 4.24 9.39
N GLN A 175 -2.29 3.14 9.73
CA GLN A 175 -2.27 1.96 8.86
C GLN A 175 -3.63 1.27 8.84
N THR A 176 -4.14 0.95 7.65
CA THR A 176 -5.41 0.23 7.48
C THR A 176 -5.20 -1.29 7.43
N LEU A 177 -5.89 -2.02 8.30
CA LEU A 177 -5.99 -3.47 8.31
C LEU A 177 -7.29 -3.91 7.63
N ARG A 178 -7.19 -4.81 6.64
CA ARG A 178 -8.36 -5.32 5.91
C ARG A 178 -8.75 -6.71 6.39
N LEU A 179 -9.97 -6.83 6.91
CA LEU A 179 -10.59 -8.11 7.27
C LEU A 179 -11.61 -8.49 6.20
N ARG A 180 -11.28 -9.54 5.44
CA ARG A 180 -12.11 -9.96 4.30
C ARG A 180 -13.45 -10.54 4.75
N GLY A 181 -14.54 -10.14 4.10
CA GLY A 181 -15.87 -10.68 4.38
C GLY A 181 -16.46 -10.27 5.73
N LYS A 182 -15.93 -9.21 6.35
CA LYS A 182 -16.39 -8.67 7.66
C LYS A 182 -17.09 -7.31 7.54
N GLY A 183 -17.42 -6.88 6.32
CA GLY A 183 -18.25 -5.71 6.03
C GLY A 183 -19.74 -6.05 6.03
N GLU A 184 -20.54 -5.27 5.30
CA GLU A 184 -22.00 -5.47 5.21
C GLU A 184 -22.34 -6.79 4.49
N PRO A 185 -23.46 -7.46 4.85
CA PRO A 185 -23.94 -8.63 4.12
C PRO A 185 -24.23 -8.32 2.65
N GLY A 186 -23.93 -9.27 1.74
CA GLY A 186 -24.29 -9.14 0.33
C GLY A 186 -25.76 -9.41 0.04
N PHE A 187 -26.27 -8.83 -1.05
CA PHE A 187 -27.66 -8.98 -1.46
C PHE A 187 -27.85 -10.24 -2.33
N GLY A 188 -28.99 -10.93 -2.18
CA GLY A 188 -29.36 -12.09 -3.00
C GLY A 188 -28.43 -13.30 -2.90
N GLY A 189 -27.65 -13.42 -1.83
CA GLY A 189 -26.61 -14.45 -1.67
C GLY A 189 -25.25 -14.04 -2.25
N GLY A 190 -25.04 -12.75 -2.56
CA GLY A 190 -23.72 -12.20 -2.84
C GLY A 190 -22.78 -12.21 -1.63
N PRO A 191 -21.45 -12.14 -1.82
CA PRO A 191 -20.49 -12.14 -0.73
C PRO A 191 -20.59 -10.86 0.11
N ALA A 192 -20.24 -10.95 1.40
CA ALA A 192 -20.15 -9.79 2.28
C ALA A 192 -19.00 -8.85 1.86
N GLY A 193 -19.12 -7.58 2.25
CA GLY A 193 -18.05 -6.58 2.16
C GLY A 193 -16.84 -6.90 3.01
N ASP A 194 -15.81 -6.05 2.95
CA ASP A 194 -14.63 -6.10 3.81
C ASP A 194 -14.75 -5.10 4.97
N ALA A 195 -14.13 -5.38 6.12
CA ALA A 195 -13.93 -4.37 7.15
C ALA A 195 -12.52 -3.76 7.02
N LEU A 196 -12.44 -2.45 6.90
CA LEU A 196 -11.23 -1.65 6.82
C LEU A 196 -11.03 -0.95 8.17
N ILE A 197 -10.04 -1.40 8.94
CA ILE A 197 -9.77 -0.89 10.28
C ILE A 197 -8.53 0.01 10.23
N GLU A 198 -8.71 1.30 10.42
CA GLU A 198 -7.62 2.26 10.61
C GLU A 198 -7.06 2.14 12.03
N VAL A 199 -5.76 1.89 12.15
CA VAL A 199 -5.07 1.78 13.44
C VAL A 199 -4.55 3.14 13.88
N ARG A 200 -4.97 3.58 15.06
CA ARG A 200 -4.43 4.76 15.75
C ARG A 200 -3.52 4.32 16.89
N VAL A 201 -2.23 4.66 16.79
CA VAL A 201 -1.23 4.25 17.78
C VAL A 201 -1.13 5.31 18.86
N ARG A 202 -1.42 4.93 20.10
CA ARG A 202 -1.29 5.84 21.25
C ARG A 202 0.19 6.16 21.51
N PRO A 203 0.56 7.44 21.73
CA PRO A 203 1.93 7.80 22.09
C PRO A 203 2.38 7.10 23.39
N HIS A 204 3.63 6.67 23.43
CA HIS A 204 4.22 6.10 24.65
C HIS A 204 4.93 7.17 25.47
N ARG A 205 4.84 7.09 26.80
CA ARG A 205 5.45 8.08 27.71
C ARG A 205 6.99 8.18 27.58
N PHE A 206 7.65 7.06 27.28
CA PHE A 206 9.11 6.97 27.27
C PHE A 206 9.72 6.67 25.90
N PHE A 207 8.91 6.21 24.94
CA PHE A 207 9.41 5.76 23.64
C PHE A 207 8.88 6.66 22.56
N THR A 208 9.79 7.14 21.71
CA THR A 208 9.45 7.86 20.48
C THR A 208 9.90 7.04 19.30
N ARG A 209 9.01 6.77 18.34
CA ARG A 209 9.37 6.07 17.10
C ARG A 209 9.95 7.04 16.09
N ASP A 210 11.06 6.67 15.47
CA ASP A 210 11.67 7.36 14.34
C ASP A 210 11.92 6.34 13.22
N GLY A 211 10.99 6.26 12.26
CA GLY A 211 11.00 5.22 11.25
C GLY A 211 10.86 3.81 11.85
N ASP A 212 11.92 3.02 11.76
CA ASP A 212 12.02 1.68 12.37
C ASP A 212 12.82 1.70 13.68
N ASP A 213 13.41 2.85 14.02
CA ASP A 213 14.19 3.04 15.24
C ASP A 213 13.31 3.61 16.36
N ILE A 214 13.81 3.47 17.58
CA ILE A 214 13.15 3.91 18.80
C ILE A 214 14.11 4.80 19.56
N ARG A 215 13.63 5.94 20.05
CA ARG A 215 14.37 6.84 20.93
C ARG A 215 13.79 6.76 22.33
N LEU A 216 14.68 6.70 23.33
CA LEU A 216 14.33 6.95 24.72
C LEU A 216 15.36 7.86 25.38
N ASP A 217 14.89 8.59 26.38
CA ASP A 217 15.76 9.24 27.34
C ASP A 217 15.92 8.31 28.53
N LEU A 218 17.17 7.98 28.87
CA LEU A 218 17.50 7.14 30.01
C LEU A 218 18.01 8.00 31.17
N PRO A 219 17.25 8.13 32.26
CA PRO A 219 17.74 8.65 33.52
C PRO A 219 18.90 7.79 34.04
N VAL A 220 20.01 8.42 34.37
CA VAL A 220 21.16 7.79 35.04
C VAL A 220 21.60 8.63 36.22
N THR A 221 22.15 8.01 37.25
CA THR A 221 22.66 8.75 38.41
C THR A 221 24.01 9.40 38.08
N LEU A 222 24.42 10.39 38.89
CA LEU A 222 25.75 10.98 38.79
C LEU A 222 26.86 9.93 38.98
N SER A 223 26.68 8.99 39.91
CA SER A 223 27.68 7.93 40.16
C SER A 223 27.80 6.98 38.97
N GLU A 224 26.69 6.57 38.36
CA GLU A 224 26.70 5.76 37.13
C GLU A 224 27.39 6.49 35.97
N ALA A 225 27.12 7.78 35.82
CA ALA A 225 27.72 8.61 34.78
C ALA A 225 29.24 8.75 34.95
N VAL A 226 29.72 8.96 36.17
CA VAL A 226 31.14 9.12 36.49
C VAL A 226 31.88 7.78 36.43
N LEU A 227 31.38 6.75 37.11
CA LEU A 227 32.07 5.46 37.28
C LEU A 227 31.85 4.52 36.08
N GLY A 228 30.79 4.72 35.31
CA GLY A 228 30.32 3.75 34.33
C GLY A 228 29.73 2.50 35.01
N GLY A 229 29.39 1.51 34.20
CA GLY A 229 28.87 0.23 34.71
C GLY A 229 27.85 -0.41 33.80
N LYS A 230 27.06 -1.34 34.35
CA LYS A 230 25.94 -1.97 33.65
C LYS A 230 24.63 -1.40 34.18
N VAL A 231 23.86 -0.76 33.30
CA VAL A 231 22.55 -0.18 33.63
C VAL A 231 21.45 -0.95 32.89
N ARG A 232 20.29 -1.10 33.54
CA ARG A 232 19.13 -1.79 32.95
C ARG A 232 18.32 -0.78 32.12
N VAL A 233 18.14 -1.06 30.84
CA VAL A 233 17.46 -0.18 29.89
C VAL A 233 16.16 -0.85 29.41
N PRO A 234 15.00 -0.19 29.55
CA PRO A 234 13.76 -0.70 28.97
C PRO A 234 13.81 -0.60 27.45
N THR A 235 13.40 -1.66 26.75
CA THR A 235 13.18 -1.66 25.29
C THR A 235 11.80 -2.21 24.98
N PRO A 236 11.25 -1.98 23.78
CA PRO A 236 9.95 -2.53 23.39
C PRO A 236 9.88 -4.06 23.48
N SER A 237 11.00 -4.74 23.20
CA SER A 237 11.12 -6.21 23.28
C SER A 237 11.38 -6.76 24.68
N GLY A 238 11.48 -5.89 25.68
CA GLY A 238 11.88 -6.23 27.05
C GLY A 238 13.17 -5.55 27.50
N PRO A 239 13.48 -5.57 28.81
CA PRO A 239 14.64 -4.88 29.35
C PRO A 239 15.96 -5.57 28.97
N VAL A 240 17.00 -4.77 28.73
CA VAL A 240 18.37 -5.25 28.40
C VAL A 240 19.41 -4.54 29.26
N ASN A 241 20.58 -5.16 29.43
CA ASN A 241 21.71 -4.51 30.10
C ASN A 241 22.53 -3.71 29.07
N LEU A 242 22.74 -2.43 29.34
CA LEU A 242 23.60 -1.53 28.58
C LEU A 242 24.88 -1.28 29.38
N THR A 243 26.04 -1.41 28.72
CA THR A 243 27.31 -0.98 29.30
C THR A 243 27.44 0.53 29.12
N LEU A 244 27.35 1.26 30.23
CA LEU A 244 27.58 2.70 30.30
C LEU A 244 29.09 2.98 30.45
N PRO A 245 29.71 3.72 29.51
CA PRO A 245 31.11 4.10 29.66
C PRO A 245 31.29 5.06 30.85
N ALA A 246 32.41 4.93 31.57
CA ALA A 246 32.80 5.91 32.59
C ALA A 246 32.92 7.32 31.97
N ASN A 247 32.76 8.35 32.79
CA ASN A 247 32.77 9.75 32.38
C ASN A 247 31.80 10.04 31.22
N SER A 248 30.57 9.52 31.30
CA SER A 248 29.51 9.81 30.33
C SER A 248 28.72 11.06 30.73
N SER A 249 28.43 11.92 29.77
CA SER A 249 27.66 13.17 29.98
C SER A 249 26.23 13.06 29.47
N SER A 250 25.36 13.95 29.96
CA SER A 250 24.01 14.13 29.43
C SER A 250 24.04 14.45 27.92
N GLY A 251 23.05 13.96 27.18
CA GLY A 251 22.96 14.13 25.73
C GLY A 251 23.78 13.13 24.90
N LYS A 252 24.70 12.38 25.52
CA LYS A 252 25.37 11.27 24.84
C LYS A 252 24.35 10.22 24.42
N VAL A 253 24.41 9.80 23.15
CA VAL A 253 23.51 8.80 22.58
C VAL A 253 24.22 7.45 22.48
N LEU A 254 23.62 6.41 23.05
CA LEU A 254 24.11 5.03 22.97
C LEU A 254 23.14 4.19 22.13
N ARG A 255 23.67 3.33 21.25
CA ARG A 255 22.88 2.50 20.34
C ARG A 255 22.76 1.07 20.85
N LEU A 256 21.54 0.57 20.97
CA LEU A 256 21.22 -0.84 21.22
C LEU A 256 20.77 -1.47 19.89
N LYS A 257 21.69 -2.21 19.26
CA LYS A 257 21.47 -2.79 17.93
C LYS A 257 20.35 -3.83 17.93
N GLY A 258 19.42 -3.73 16.98
CA GLY A 258 18.35 -4.71 16.73
C GLY A 258 17.26 -4.74 17.81
N LYS A 259 17.16 -3.68 18.63
CA LYS A 259 16.16 -3.56 19.71
C LYS A 259 15.00 -2.62 19.39
N GLY A 260 14.99 -2.03 18.19
CA GLY A 260 13.91 -1.19 17.67
C GLY A 260 12.76 -2.01 17.07
N VAL A 261 12.08 -1.44 16.09
CA VAL A 261 10.88 -2.05 15.50
C VAL A 261 11.27 -3.18 14.55
N ALA A 262 10.58 -4.32 14.65
CA ALA A 262 10.81 -5.46 13.77
C ALA A 262 10.37 -5.17 12.33
N LYS A 263 11.23 -5.49 11.35
CA LYS A 263 10.92 -5.36 9.92
C LYS A 263 10.33 -6.65 9.37
N ARG A 264 9.50 -6.51 8.33
CA ARG A 264 8.93 -7.66 7.62
C ARG A 264 10.02 -8.31 6.76
N GLY A 265 10.56 -9.44 7.23
CA GLY A 265 11.56 -10.24 6.49
C GLY A 265 13.01 -9.73 6.56
N GLY A 266 13.37 -8.96 7.58
CA GLY A 266 14.73 -8.41 7.74
C GLY A 266 15.10 -8.08 9.19
N GLU A 267 16.25 -7.42 9.37
CA GLU A 267 16.74 -6.99 10.68
C GLU A 267 15.84 -5.90 11.28
N SER A 268 15.59 -5.98 12.58
CA SER A 268 14.91 -4.93 13.34
C SER A 268 15.70 -3.62 13.32
N GLY A 269 15.01 -2.49 13.48
CA GLY A 269 15.67 -1.22 13.79
C GLY A 269 16.38 -1.24 15.15
N ASP A 270 16.85 -0.08 15.56
CA ASP A 270 17.66 0.09 16.76
C ASP A 270 16.96 0.91 17.83
N VAL A 271 17.47 0.83 19.05
CA VAL A 271 17.10 1.74 20.13
C VAL A 271 18.24 2.71 20.38
N TYR A 272 17.96 4.01 20.28
CA TYR A 272 18.86 5.09 20.63
C TYR A 272 18.51 5.62 22.02
N VAL A 273 19.48 5.54 22.92
CA VAL A 273 19.37 5.87 24.33
C VAL A 273 20.11 7.19 24.56
N THR A 274 19.38 8.27 24.80
CA THR A 274 19.96 9.55 25.19
C THR A 274 20.10 9.60 26.70
N LEU A 275 21.32 9.80 27.19
CA LEU A 275 21.56 9.87 28.63
C LEU A 275 21.05 11.19 29.23
N LYS A 276 20.40 11.10 30.38
CA LYS A 276 20.02 12.24 31.22
C LYS A 276 20.51 12.00 32.65
N ILE A 277 21.53 12.73 33.06
CA ILE A 277 22.03 12.66 34.43
C ILE A 277 20.99 13.32 35.34
N MET A 278 20.48 12.56 36.30
CA MET A 278 19.52 13.02 37.30
C MET A 278 20.20 13.09 38.66
N LEU A 279 19.95 14.18 39.38
CA LEU A 279 20.30 14.30 40.79
C LEU A 279 19.26 13.55 41.65
N PRO A 280 19.59 13.16 42.88
CA PRO A 280 18.62 12.59 43.82
C PRO A 280 17.40 13.51 44.00
N GLU A 281 16.21 12.91 44.18
CA GLU A 281 14.96 13.69 44.37
C GLU A 281 14.98 14.56 45.62
N GLN A 282 15.70 14.12 46.67
CA GLN A 282 15.91 14.87 47.90
C GLN A 282 17.38 15.32 47.98
N PRO A 283 17.65 16.51 48.56
CA PRO A 283 19.02 16.98 48.75
C PRO A 283 19.86 15.97 49.54
N ASP A 284 21.04 15.66 49.03
CA ASP A 284 22.03 14.81 49.69
C ASP A 284 23.15 15.69 50.24
N GLU A 285 23.32 15.69 51.57
CA GLU A 285 24.32 16.50 52.26
C GLU A 285 25.76 16.12 51.87
N GLN A 286 26.03 14.83 51.64
CA GLN A 286 27.36 14.35 51.25
C GLN A 286 27.69 14.81 49.84
N LEU A 287 26.73 14.67 48.91
CA LEU A 287 26.90 15.15 47.55
C LEU A 287 27.08 16.68 47.50
N THR A 288 26.34 17.39 48.33
CA THR A 288 26.44 18.86 48.44
C THR A 288 27.81 19.28 48.97
N ALA A 289 28.31 18.62 50.02
CA ALA A 289 29.64 18.87 50.56
C ALA A 289 30.74 18.60 49.51
N PHE A 290 30.65 17.46 48.81
CA PHE A 290 31.56 17.12 47.70
C PHE A 290 31.54 18.19 46.59
N ALA A 291 30.36 18.62 46.16
CA ALA A 291 30.23 19.62 45.11
C ALA A 291 30.82 20.99 45.50
N ARG A 292 30.72 21.39 46.78
CA ARG A 292 31.35 22.63 47.28
C ARG A 292 32.87 22.59 47.20
N GLU A 293 33.47 21.48 47.63
CA GLU A 293 34.91 21.30 47.55
C GLU A 293 35.38 21.23 46.09
N TRP A 294 34.66 20.48 45.24
CA TRP A 294 35.00 20.34 43.84
C TRP A 294 34.87 21.65 43.06
N ALA A 295 33.81 22.44 43.30
CA ALA A 295 33.60 23.72 42.64
C ALA A 295 34.70 24.76 42.93
N ALA A 296 35.40 24.65 44.05
CA ALA A 296 36.55 25.53 44.35
C ALA A 296 37.77 25.23 43.46
N ALA A 297 37.87 24.02 42.92
CA ALA A 297 38.96 23.57 42.05
C ALA A 297 38.57 23.49 40.57
N ASP A 298 37.27 23.44 40.26
CA ASP A 298 36.77 23.29 38.89
C ASP A 298 36.84 24.63 38.12
N THR A 299 37.39 24.55 36.90
CA THR A 299 37.52 25.69 35.98
C THR A 299 36.72 25.48 34.70
N GLN A 300 35.93 24.40 34.62
CA GLN A 300 35.09 24.14 33.46
C GLN A 300 33.94 25.13 33.38
N ASP A 301 33.76 25.70 32.18
CA ASP A 301 32.55 26.41 31.81
C ASP A 301 31.89 25.71 30.61
N PRO A 302 30.86 24.87 30.85
CA PRO A 302 30.10 24.21 29.79
C PRO A 302 29.39 25.18 28.83
N ARG A 303 29.28 26.47 29.17
CA ARG A 303 28.62 27.51 28.36
C ARG A 303 29.60 28.41 27.62
N LYS A 304 30.91 28.14 27.70
CA LYS A 304 31.96 28.99 27.09
C LYS A 304 31.73 29.31 25.60
N ASN A 305 31.06 28.42 24.86
CA ASN A 305 30.78 28.59 23.43
C ASN A 305 29.32 29.02 23.14
N MET A 306 28.55 29.42 24.15
CA MET A 306 27.15 29.85 23.99
C MET A 306 26.99 31.37 23.92
N GLU A 307 28.04 32.12 24.23
CA GLU A 307 28.07 33.58 24.10
C GLU A 307 28.70 33.94 22.74
N ALA A 308 27.99 34.77 21.97
CA ALA A 308 28.36 35.21 20.63
C ALA A 308 29.46 36.28 20.64
#